data_AF-A0A960D5R6-F1
#
_entry.id   AF-A0A960D5R6-F1
#
_cell.length_a   1.000
_cell.length_b   1.000
_cell.length_c   1.000
_cell.angle_alpha   90.00
_cell.angle_beta   90.00
_cell.angle_gamma   90.00
#
_symmetry.space_group_name_H-M   'P 1'
#
loop_
_entity.id
_entity.type
_entity.pdbx_description
1 polymer ?
#
loop_
_entity_poly.entity_id
_entity_poly.type
_entity_poly.pdbx_seq_one_letter_code
_entity_poly.pdbx_strand_id
1 'polypeptide(L)'
;MTVRTFKALAIATAIWTMGAVGHAPVLAANQVVAPPTTVEVPGRISDRLVRDGLVIDFEATPVESDEITEGLLTDVRFRITQEASGEPVKGVFPAAWLDVGANIGGKEGEIKECREKVGLYLKGIVGIRPMLDLNGYYVLVLNKDPSISVVDPMVNMAGRTSTYAIIVLKRPPMDWARSNDEKTLFVSMPVADEVAVIDADHFKVTHNVPAGNNPTRVVVQPDGRYVWIGNNGIGAKSGVTVLDAESYQQVGFVPTG
;
A
#
# COMPACT_ATOMS: atom_id res chain seq x y z
N MET A 1 -4.07 3.88 14.78
CA MET A 1 -3.72 5.01 13.89
C MET A 1 -3.26 4.36 12.60
N THR A 2 -4.06 4.41 11.54
CA THR A 2 -3.66 3.82 10.26
C THR A 2 -3.81 4.91 9.22
N VAL A 3 -2.82 5.80 9.19
CA VAL A 3 -2.66 6.73 8.07
C VAL A 3 -2.03 5.89 6.97
N ARG A 4 -2.80 5.52 5.95
CA ARG A 4 -2.26 4.91 4.74
C ARG A 4 -2.02 6.04 3.75
N THR A 5 -0.75 6.31 3.47
CA THR A 5 -0.34 7.22 2.41
C THR A 5 -0.13 6.39 1.16
N PHE A 6 -0.78 6.75 0.06
CA PHE A 6 -0.59 6.09 -1.23
C PHE A 6 -0.02 7.10 -2.22
N LYS A 7 0.96 6.66 -3.00
CA LYS A 7 1.45 7.40 -4.17
C LYS A 7 0.62 7.01 -5.37
N ALA A 8 0.02 7.98 -6.04
CA ALA A 8 -0.73 7.77 -7.27
C ALA A 8 -0.24 8.72 -8.38
N LEU A 9 -0.40 8.29 -9.63
CA LEU A 9 -0.15 9.11 -10.82
C LEU A 9 -1.40 9.94 -11.11
N ALA A 10 -1.27 11.26 -11.24
CA ALA A 10 -2.39 12.15 -11.53
C ALA A 10 -2.84 12.03 -13.00
N ILE A 11 -4.15 11.95 -13.25
CA ILE A 11 -4.78 12.04 -14.58
C ILE A 11 -5.91 13.07 -14.46
N ALA A 12 -5.86 14.17 -15.22
CA ALA A 12 -6.86 15.24 -15.16
C ALA A 12 -7.51 15.48 -16.52
N THR A 13 -8.85 15.50 -16.56
CA THR A 13 -9.64 16.01 -17.69
C THR A 13 -10.46 17.22 -17.21
N ALA A 14 -10.24 18.38 -17.83
CA ALA A 14 -10.94 19.62 -17.52
C ALA A 14 -12.19 19.78 -18.40
N ILE A 15 -13.36 20.00 -17.80
CA ILE A 15 -14.56 20.50 -18.49
C ILE A 15 -15.03 21.75 -17.75
N TRP A 16 -14.97 22.89 -18.45
CA TRP A 16 -15.51 24.17 -17.98
C TRP A 16 -16.96 24.33 -18.46
N THR A 17 -17.87 24.67 -17.56
CA THR A 17 -19.13 25.35 -17.90
C THR A 17 -19.36 26.53 -16.96
N MET A 18 -19.40 27.74 -17.52
CA MET A 18 -19.80 28.97 -16.84
C MET A 18 -21.31 29.16 -16.96
N GLY A 19 -21.97 29.56 -15.87
CA GLY A 19 -23.34 30.07 -15.84
C GLY A 19 -23.50 31.10 -14.71
N ALA A 20 -24.17 32.22 -14.99
CA ALA A 20 -24.00 33.49 -14.28
C ALA A 20 -25.26 34.01 -13.54
N VAL A 21 -25.00 34.88 -12.54
CA VAL A 21 -25.76 36.00 -11.92
C VAL A 21 -27.05 35.76 -11.10
N GLY A 22 -27.08 36.34 -9.88
CA GLY A 22 -28.34 36.79 -9.22
C GLY A 22 -28.29 37.19 -7.72
N HIS A 23 -28.08 38.49 -7.44
CA HIS A 23 -28.54 39.36 -6.32
C HIS A 23 -28.79 38.87 -4.85
N ALA A 24 -28.27 39.65 -3.88
CA ALA A 24 -28.60 39.67 -2.43
C ALA A 24 -29.70 40.74 -2.12
N PRO A 25 -30.14 41.03 -0.85
CA PRO A 25 -29.78 40.48 0.49
C PRO A 25 -30.99 40.24 1.46
N VAL A 26 -30.73 39.82 2.72
CA VAL A 26 -31.24 40.37 4.02
C VAL A 26 -31.22 39.34 5.19
N LEU A 27 -30.48 39.72 6.25
CA LEU A 27 -30.53 39.44 7.72
C LEU A 27 -31.24 38.19 8.31
N ALA A 28 -30.52 37.37 9.09
CA ALA A 28 -30.56 37.37 10.57
C ALA A 28 -29.79 36.17 11.21
N ALA A 29 -29.22 36.45 12.39
CA ALA A 29 -28.47 35.65 13.36
C ALA A 29 -28.64 34.11 13.38
N ASN A 30 -27.50 33.40 13.31
CA ASN A 30 -27.07 32.45 14.35
C ASN A 30 -25.57 32.20 14.19
N GLN A 31 -24.80 32.30 15.27
CA GLN A 31 -23.38 31.93 15.25
C GLN A 31 -23.27 30.40 15.11
N VAL A 32 -23.25 29.93 13.87
CA VAL A 32 -22.69 28.64 13.52
C VAL A 32 -21.19 28.78 13.70
N VAL A 33 -20.60 27.96 14.57
CA VAL A 33 -19.15 27.79 14.66
C VAL A 33 -18.67 27.45 13.25
N ALA A 34 -17.98 28.39 12.60
CA ALA A 34 -17.42 28.16 11.29
C ALA A 34 -16.45 26.97 11.39
N PRO A 35 -16.52 25.97 10.50
CA PRO A 35 -15.47 24.98 10.41
C PRO A 35 -14.13 25.72 10.18
N PRO A 36 -13.00 25.20 10.67
CA PRO A 36 -11.72 25.83 10.44
C PRO A 36 -11.56 26.05 8.94
N THR A 37 -11.40 27.31 8.55
CA THR A 37 -11.12 27.74 7.18
C THR A 37 -10.03 26.85 6.63
N THR A 38 -10.37 26.06 5.60
CA THR A 38 -9.42 25.35 4.77
C THR A 38 -8.45 26.39 4.23
N VAL A 39 -7.22 26.37 4.73
CA VAL A 39 -6.13 27.14 4.14
C VAL A 39 -5.93 26.53 2.75
N GLU A 40 -6.36 27.23 1.71
CA GLU A 40 -6.03 26.89 0.32
C GLU A 40 -4.51 27.04 0.17
N VAL A 41 -3.81 25.90 0.26
CA VAL A 41 -2.40 25.82 -0.11
C VAL A 41 -2.34 25.71 -1.64
N PRO A 42 -1.57 26.55 -2.35
CA PRO A 42 -1.42 26.44 -3.80
C PRO A 42 -1.07 25.00 -4.19
N GLY A 43 -1.75 24.45 -5.20
CA GLY A 43 -1.52 23.09 -5.71
C GLY A 43 -2.13 21.94 -4.89
N ARG A 44 -2.76 22.21 -3.74
CA ARG A 44 -3.45 21.19 -2.94
C ARG A 44 -4.92 21.09 -3.37
N ILE A 45 -5.38 19.88 -3.67
CA ILE A 45 -6.81 19.60 -3.85
C ILE A 45 -7.33 19.01 -2.55
N SER A 46 -8.43 19.54 -2.03
CA SER A 46 -9.12 18.94 -0.89
C SER A 46 -10.62 18.92 -1.11
N ASP A 47 -11.26 17.84 -0.67
CA ASP A 47 -12.72 17.69 -0.71
C ASP A 47 -13.20 17.06 0.60
N ARG A 48 -14.46 17.27 0.94
CA ARG A 48 -15.07 16.75 2.17
C ARG A 48 -16.45 16.19 1.88
N LEU A 49 -16.61 14.90 2.13
CA LEU A 49 -17.88 14.19 2.02
C LEU A 49 -18.44 13.90 3.42
N VAL A 50 -19.70 14.27 3.65
CA VAL A 50 -20.44 13.89 4.86
C VAL A 50 -21.63 13.04 4.46
N ARG A 51 -21.71 11.81 4.99
CA ARG A 51 -22.79 10.86 4.68
C ARG A 51 -22.91 9.80 5.77
N ASP A 52 -24.14 9.45 6.14
CA ASP A 52 -24.44 8.37 7.08
C ASP A 52 -23.69 8.46 8.43
N GLY A 53 -23.51 9.67 8.96
CA GLY A 53 -22.79 9.91 10.22
C GLY A 53 -21.27 9.78 10.11
N LEU A 54 -20.73 9.70 8.88
CA LEU A 54 -19.30 9.66 8.60
C LEU A 54 -18.86 10.92 7.84
N VAL A 55 -17.65 11.36 8.14
CA VAL A 55 -16.94 12.43 7.43
C VAL A 55 -15.71 11.82 6.79
N ILE A 56 -15.57 12.02 5.49
CA ILE A 56 -14.40 11.63 4.70
C ILE A 56 -13.77 12.91 4.17
N ASP A 57 -12.61 13.28 4.72
CA ASP A 57 -11.77 14.33 4.16
C ASP A 57 -10.79 13.70 3.16
N PHE A 58 -10.76 14.26 1.96
CA PHE A 58 -9.82 13.94 0.90
C PHE A 58 -8.81 15.07 0.77
N GLU A 59 -7.54 14.70 0.59
CA GLU A 59 -6.46 15.63 0.32
C GLU A 59 -5.50 15.02 -0.70
N ALA A 60 -5.13 15.79 -1.73
CA ALA A 60 -4.07 15.46 -2.66
C ALA A 60 -3.04 16.59 -2.66
N THR A 61 -1.77 16.22 -2.48
CA THR A 61 -0.63 17.14 -2.40
C THR A 61 0.48 16.69 -3.36
N PRO A 62 1.00 17.58 -4.22
CA PRO A 62 2.09 17.23 -5.11
C PRO A 62 3.36 16.90 -4.32
N VAL A 63 4.15 15.94 -4.81
CA VAL A 63 5.38 15.49 -4.12
C VAL A 63 6.63 16.21 -4.66
N GLU A 64 6.66 16.49 -5.96
CA GLU A 64 7.84 16.97 -6.68
C GLU A 64 7.67 18.36 -7.30
N SER A 65 6.44 18.90 -7.26
CA SER A 65 6.04 20.16 -7.90
C SER A 65 5.20 21.02 -6.96
N ASP A 66 5.01 22.29 -7.31
CA ASP A 66 4.13 23.20 -6.56
C ASP A 66 2.65 22.97 -6.89
N GLU A 67 2.35 22.31 -8.02
CA GLU A 67 0.99 21.99 -8.48
C GLU A 67 0.89 20.54 -8.94
N ILE A 68 -0.28 19.93 -8.78
CA ILE A 68 -0.56 18.58 -9.29
C ILE A 68 -0.51 18.61 -10.81
N THR A 69 0.49 17.92 -11.37
CA THR A 69 0.74 17.83 -12.80
C THR A 69 0.63 16.39 -13.27
N GLU A 70 0.02 16.19 -14.43
CA GLU A 70 -0.08 14.86 -15.05
C GLU A 70 1.32 14.24 -15.20
N GLY A 71 1.44 12.95 -14.86
CA GLY A 71 2.70 12.22 -14.92
C GLY A 71 3.65 12.44 -13.74
N LEU A 72 3.37 13.36 -12.81
CA LEU A 72 4.13 13.54 -11.58
C LEU A 72 3.46 12.85 -10.39
N LEU A 73 4.27 12.50 -9.38
CA LEU A 73 3.80 11.84 -8.17
C LEU A 73 3.01 12.81 -7.28
N THR A 74 1.86 12.33 -6.81
CA THR A 74 1.00 13.04 -5.86
C THR A 74 0.71 12.12 -4.67
N ASP A 75 0.83 12.68 -3.47
CA ASP A 75 0.43 12.02 -2.23
C ASP A 75 -1.06 12.24 -2.03
N VAL A 76 -1.81 11.16 -1.89
CA VAL A 76 -3.26 11.19 -1.66
C VAL A 76 -3.55 10.65 -0.26
N ARG A 77 -4.34 11.41 0.50
CA ARG A 77 -4.73 11.10 1.88
C ARG A 77 -6.25 11.13 2.04
N PHE A 78 -6.76 10.11 2.70
CA PHE A 78 -8.15 10.03 3.16
C PHE A 78 -8.16 10.02 4.69
N ARG A 79 -9.01 10.85 5.29
CA ARG A 79 -9.27 10.82 6.74
C ARG A 79 -10.75 10.54 6.96
N ILE A 80 -11.02 9.46 7.70
CA ILE A 80 -12.40 9.03 7.99
C ILE A 80 -12.67 9.23 9.48
N THR A 81 -13.67 10.05 9.79
CA THR A 81 -14.09 10.38 11.16
C THR A 81 -15.60 10.24 11.32
N GLN A 82 -16.06 10.14 12.56
CA GLN A 82 -17.48 10.18 12.89
C GLN A 82 -17.97 11.63 12.87
N GLU A 83 -19.12 11.89 12.25
CA GLU A 83 -19.71 13.22 12.17
C GLU A 83 -20.03 13.80 13.56
N ALA A 84 -20.57 12.97 14.45
CA ALA A 84 -21.03 13.41 15.76
C ALA A 84 -19.89 13.81 16.71
N SER A 85 -18.74 13.13 16.64
CA SER A 85 -17.63 13.30 17.60
C SER A 85 -16.37 13.88 16.99
N GLY A 86 -16.20 13.84 15.66
CA GLY A 86 -14.94 14.14 14.98
C GLY A 86 -13.83 13.11 15.25
N GLU A 87 -14.11 12.05 16.02
CA GLU A 87 -13.13 11.01 16.30
C GLU A 87 -12.92 10.08 15.09
N PRO A 88 -11.72 9.50 14.93
CA PRO A 88 -11.50 8.42 13.97
C PRO A 88 -12.50 7.28 14.19
N VAL A 89 -13.00 6.70 13.10
CA VAL A 89 -13.88 5.55 13.20
C VAL A 89 -13.08 4.35 13.71
N LYS A 90 -13.58 3.68 14.74
CA LYS A 90 -12.94 2.53 15.39
C LYS A 90 -13.73 1.26 15.11
N GLY A 91 -13.04 0.12 14.96
CA GLY A 91 -13.68 -1.18 14.76
C GLY A 91 -14.31 -1.40 13.38
N VAL A 92 -13.99 -0.55 12.40
CA VAL A 92 -14.44 -0.71 11.00
C VAL A 92 -13.24 -0.85 10.07
N PHE A 93 -13.43 -1.58 8.99
CA PHE A 93 -12.44 -1.79 7.93
C PHE A 93 -13.04 -1.32 6.60
N PRO A 94 -13.01 -0.01 6.32
CA PRO A 94 -13.61 0.53 5.11
C PRO A 94 -12.88 -0.01 3.89
N ALA A 95 -13.64 -0.45 2.89
CA ALA A 95 -13.10 -0.79 1.59
C ALA A 95 -13.13 0.44 0.68
N ALA A 96 -12.06 0.67 -0.09
CA ALA A 96 -11.94 1.82 -0.97
C ALA A 96 -11.38 1.44 -2.33
N TRP A 97 -11.87 2.11 -3.37
CA TRP A 97 -11.47 1.95 -4.76
C TRP A 97 -11.38 3.32 -5.41
N LEU A 98 -10.40 3.53 -6.29
CA LEU A 98 -10.36 4.68 -7.18
C LEU A 98 -10.54 4.21 -8.62
N ASP A 99 -11.36 4.93 -9.36
CA ASP A 99 -11.68 4.68 -10.74
C ASP A 99 -11.92 6.03 -11.44
N VAL A 100 -11.75 6.09 -12.76
CA VAL A 100 -12.10 7.32 -13.49
C VAL A 100 -13.61 7.53 -13.37
N GLY A 101 -14.01 8.77 -13.11
CA GLY A 101 -15.42 9.18 -13.11
C GLY A 101 -16.10 9.08 -14.49
N ALA A 102 -15.36 8.75 -15.56
CA ALA A 102 -15.85 8.69 -16.93
C ALA A 102 -15.57 7.33 -17.60
N ASN A 103 -16.55 6.85 -18.37
CA ASN A 103 -16.54 5.57 -19.09
C ASN A 103 -15.26 5.36 -19.92
N ILE A 104 -14.50 4.29 -19.61
CA ILE A 104 -13.59 3.68 -20.59
C ILE A 104 -14.28 2.42 -21.12
N GLY A 105 -14.71 2.45 -22.38
CA GLY A 105 -15.10 1.26 -23.17
C GLY A 105 -16.58 0.82 -23.14
N GLY A 106 -17.48 1.55 -22.48
CA GLY A 106 -18.92 1.29 -22.53
C GLY A 106 -19.62 2.10 -23.62
N LYS A 107 -20.71 1.57 -24.20
CA LYS A 107 -21.62 2.31 -25.10
C LYS A 107 -21.98 3.67 -24.48
N GLU A 108 -22.11 4.71 -25.30
CA GLU A 108 -22.66 6.01 -24.90
C GLU A 108 -23.93 5.80 -24.05
N GLY A 109 -23.89 6.26 -22.79
CA GLY A 109 -25.11 6.46 -22.00
C GLY A 109 -25.28 5.67 -20.69
N GLU A 110 -24.42 4.71 -20.33
CA GLU A 110 -24.59 3.95 -19.07
C GLU A 110 -23.44 4.21 -18.09
N ILE A 111 -23.47 5.36 -17.42
CA ILE A 111 -22.67 5.57 -16.21
C ILE A 111 -23.26 4.65 -15.14
N LYS A 112 -22.66 3.48 -14.93
CA LYS A 112 -23.03 2.62 -13.81
C LYS A 112 -22.90 3.42 -12.51
N GLU A 113 -23.97 3.45 -11.73
CA GLU A 113 -23.94 4.11 -10.42
C GLU A 113 -22.78 3.53 -9.58
N CYS A 114 -22.15 4.38 -8.77
CA CYS A 114 -21.03 4.00 -7.90
C CYS A 114 -21.29 2.70 -7.11
N ARG A 115 -22.54 2.51 -6.65
CA ARG A 115 -22.99 1.30 -5.96
C ARG A 115 -22.88 0.04 -6.81
N GLU A 116 -23.23 0.11 -8.10
CA GLU A 116 -23.15 -1.03 -9.00
C GLU A 116 -21.70 -1.40 -9.30
N LYS A 117 -20.83 -0.40 -9.52
CA LYS A 117 -19.38 -0.62 -9.69
C LYS A 117 -18.78 -1.35 -8.49
N VAL A 118 -19.04 -0.85 -7.28
CA VAL A 118 -18.59 -1.48 -6.03
C VAL A 118 -19.12 -2.92 -5.92
N GLY A 119 -20.38 -3.15 -6.26
CA GLY A 119 -20.98 -4.49 -6.26
C GLY A 119 -20.31 -5.48 -7.23
N LEU A 120 -19.71 -5.00 -8.33
CA LEU A 120 -18.93 -5.83 -9.25
C LEU A 120 -17.52 -6.09 -8.73
N TYR A 121 -16.85 -5.08 -8.16
CA TYR A 121 -15.50 -5.24 -7.59
C TYR A 121 -15.49 -6.27 -6.45
N LEU A 122 -16.51 -6.22 -5.58
CA LEU A 122 -16.67 -7.18 -4.48
C LEU A 122 -16.83 -8.64 -4.94
N LYS A 123 -17.22 -8.88 -6.19
CA LYS A 123 -17.35 -10.24 -6.74
C LYS A 123 -16.01 -10.81 -7.24
N GLY A 124 -14.97 -10.00 -7.39
CA GLY A 124 -13.65 -10.44 -7.85
C GLY A 124 -13.66 -11.07 -9.25
N ILE A 125 -14.57 -10.61 -10.12
CA ILE A 125 -14.75 -11.17 -11.48
C ILE A 125 -13.54 -10.81 -12.35
N VAL A 126 -12.99 -11.80 -13.03
CA VAL A 126 -11.89 -11.61 -14.00
C VAL A 126 -12.31 -10.59 -15.08
N GLY A 127 -11.49 -9.56 -15.29
CA GLY A 127 -11.73 -8.51 -16.29
C GLY A 127 -12.51 -7.29 -15.79
N ILE A 128 -13.10 -7.34 -14.59
CA ILE A 128 -13.68 -6.15 -13.95
C ILE A 128 -12.81 -5.75 -12.77
N ARG A 129 -12.03 -4.68 -12.94
CA ARG A 129 -11.19 -4.14 -11.88
C ARG A 129 -11.30 -2.61 -11.81
N PRO A 130 -11.20 -2.04 -10.61
CA PRO A 130 -10.98 -0.60 -10.45
C PRO A 130 -9.62 -0.24 -11.03
N MET A 131 -9.38 1.04 -11.31
CA MET A 131 -8.04 1.50 -11.64
C MET A 131 -7.07 1.32 -10.47
N LEU A 132 -7.54 1.61 -9.26
CA LEU A 132 -6.78 1.39 -8.04
C LEU A 132 -7.65 0.71 -7.00
N ASP A 133 -7.20 -0.46 -6.54
CA ASP A 133 -7.80 -1.17 -5.42
C ASP A 133 -6.99 -0.89 -4.15
N LEU A 134 -7.54 -0.11 -3.23
CA LEU A 134 -6.87 0.27 -1.98
C LEU A 134 -7.02 -0.80 -0.88
N ASN A 135 -7.69 -1.91 -1.21
CA ASN A 135 -7.91 -3.05 -0.32
C ASN A 135 -6.95 -4.20 -0.61
N GLY A 136 -6.21 -4.12 -1.72
CA GLY A 136 -5.29 -5.13 -2.19
C GLY A 136 -4.26 -5.51 -1.13
N TYR A 137 -4.10 -6.80 -0.92
CA TYR A 137 -2.97 -7.38 -0.23
C TYR A 137 -2.62 -8.70 -0.90
N TYR A 138 -1.36 -9.08 -0.83
CA TYR A 138 -0.91 -10.38 -1.32
C TYR A 138 -0.60 -11.31 -0.16
N VAL A 139 -0.88 -12.60 -0.36
CA VAL A 139 -0.43 -13.65 0.55
C VAL A 139 0.80 -14.28 -0.07
N LEU A 140 1.93 -14.20 0.65
CA LEU A 140 3.17 -14.84 0.24
C LEU A 140 3.31 -16.19 0.97
N VAL A 141 3.61 -17.24 0.22
CA VAL A 141 3.75 -18.59 0.74
C VAL A 141 5.15 -19.11 0.42
N LEU A 142 5.94 -19.39 1.44
CA LEU A 142 7.22 -20.09 1.30
C LEU A 142 6.96 -21.55 0.91
N ASN A 143 7.48 -21.98 -0.23
CA ASN A 143 7.31 -23.35 -0.69
C ASN A 143 8.45 -24.25 -0.23
N LYS A 144 8.31 -25.57 -0.45
CA LYS A 144 9.36 -26.55 -0.17
C LYS A 144 10.45 -26.56 -1.25
N ASP A 145 10.09 -26.22 -2.48
CA ASP A 145 11.02 -25.98 -3.56
C ASP A 145 11.63 -24.56 -3.47
N PRO A 146 12.65 -24.21 -4.27
CA PRO A 146 13.29 -22.89 -4.28
C PRO A 146 12.38 -21.77 -4.82
N SER A 147 11.20 -21.57 -4.23
CA SER A 147 10.24 -20.57 -4.69
C SER A 147 9.34 -20.01 -3.58
N ILE A 148 8.76 -18.84 -3.85
CA ILE A 148 7.69 -18.22 -3.06
C ILE A 148 6.49 -18.00 -3.98
N SER A 149 5.32 -18.48 -3.56
CA SER A 149 4.06 -18.21 -4.26
C SER A 149 3.48 -16.87 -3.78
N VAL A 150 3.19 -15.97 -4.70
CA VAL A 150 2.46 -14.72 -4.44
C VAL A 150 1.01 -14.95 -4.86
N VAL A 151 0.09 -14.89 -3.91
CA VAL A 151 -1.33 -15.16 -4.12
C VAL A 151 -2.12 -13.87 -3.97
N ASP A 152 -2.95 -13.55 -4.96
CA ASP A 152 -3.90 -12.44 -4.90
C ASP A 152 -5.27 -12.99 -4.45
N PRO A 153 -5.67 -12.77 -3.18
CA PRO A 153 -6.91 -13.30 -2.63
C PRO A 153 -8.16 -12.64 -3.22
N MET A 154 -8.03 -11.45 -3.82
CA MET A 154 -9.15 -10.71 -4.39
C MET A 154 -9.54 -11.24 -5.77
N VAL A 155 -8.62 -11.95 -6.44
CA VAL A 155 -8.83 -12.52 -7.76
C VAL A 155 -9.14 -14.00 -7.63
N ASN A 156 -10.37 -14.37 -7.98
CA ASN A 156 -10.76 -15.76 -8.06
C ASN A 156 -11.25 -16.11 -9.46
N MET A 157 -10.92 -17.32 -9.89
CA MET A 157 -11.45 -17.91 -11.11
C MET A 157 -12.28 -19.13 -10.71
N ALA A 158 -13.59 -19.09 -10.97
CA ALA A 158 -14.54 -20.13 -10.57
C ALA A 158 -14.49 -20.47 -9.07
N GLY A 159 -14.36 -19.45 -8.21
CA GLY A 159 -14.32 -19.63 -6.75
C GLY A 159 -12.99 -20.16 -6.22
N ARG A 160 -11.94 -20.23 -7.05
CA ARG A 160 -10.58 -20.59 -6.63
C ARG A 160 -9.66 -19.39 -6.77
N THR A 161 -8.97 -19.04 -5.68
CA THR A 161 -7.95 -18.00 -5.68
C THR A 161 -6.79 -18.40 -6.60
N SER A 162 -6.25 -17.43 -7.35
CA SER A 162 -5.15 -17.67 -8.29
C SER A 162 -3.80 -17.22 -7.72
N THR A 163 -2.75 -17.97 -8.03
CA THR A 163 -1.38 -17.47 -7.93
C THR A 163 -1.21 -16.30 -8.90
N TYR A 164 -0.68 -15.19 -8.39
CA TYR A 164 -0.37 -13.99 -9.16
C TYR A 164 1.05 -14.06 -9.75
N ALA A 165 2.03 -14.42 -8.94
CA ALA A 165 3.43 -14.52 -9.33
C ALA A 165 4.17 -15.63 -8.57
N ILE A 166 5.32 -16.04 -9.09
CA ILE A 166 6.25 -16.94 -8.41
C ILE A 166 7.60 -16.24 -8.34
N ILE A 167 8.14 -16.10 -7.13
CA ILE A 167 9.49 -15.58 -6.90
C ILE A 167 10.43 -16.78 -6.85
N VAL A 168 11.35 -16.86 -7.80
CA VAL A 168 12.34 -17.95 -7.86
C VAL A 168 13.53 -17.61 -6.98
N LEU A 169 13.93 -18.56 -6.14
CA LEU A 169 15.06 -18.48 -5.23
C LEU A 169 16.17 -19.43 -5.67
N LYS A 170 17.40 -19.21 -5.19
CA LYS A 170 18.51 -20.13 -5.47
C LYS A 170 18.33 -21.49 -4.78
N ARG A 171 17.81 -21.49 -3.55
CA ARG A 171 17.60 -22.67 -2.71
C ARG A 171 16.29 -22.54 -1.91
N PRO A 172 15.78 -23.64 -1.32
CA PRO A 172 14.55 -23.59 -0.53
C PRO A 172 14.63 -22.55 0.59
N PRO A 173 13.58 -21.73 0.77
CA PRO A 173 13.51 -20.77 1.86
C PRO A 173 13.22 -21.45 3.20
N MET A 174 13.53 -20.80 4.32
CA MET A 174 13.14 -21.29 5.65
C MET A 174 12.32 -20.27 6.44
N ASP A 175 12.81 -19.05 6.58
CA ASP A 175 12.16 -17.99 7.35
C ASP A 175 12.21 -16.68 6.58
N TRP A 176 11.43 -15.70 7.03
CA TRP A 176 11.37 -14.39 6.40
C TRP A 176 11.11 -13.27 7.39
N ALA A 177 11.55 -12.07 7.03
CA ALA A 177 11.20 -10.83 7.72
C ALA A 177 10.98 -9.71 6.70
N ARG A 178 10.25 -8.68 7.11
CA ARG A 178 9.94 -7.53 6.28
C ARG A 178 10.51 -6.26 6.90
N SER A 179 10.99 -5.38 6.04
CA SER A 179 11.34 -4.00 6.37
C SER A 179 10.13 -3.19 6.89
N ASN A 180 10.40 -2.12 7.63
CA ASN A 180 9.37 -1.28 8.23
C ASN A 180 8.52 -0.52 7.22
N ASP A 181 9.08 -0.20 6.05
CA ASP A 181 8.36 0.45 4.94
C ASP A 181 7.57 -0.56 4.09
N GLU A 182 7.64 -1.85 4.44
CA GLU A 182 6.98 -2.97 3.78
C GLU A 182 7.49 -3.32 2.38
N LYS A 183 8.52 -2.63 1.86
CA LYS A 183 8.97 -2.76 0.46
C LYS A 183 10.01 -3.84 0.24
N THR A 184 10.72 -4.22 1.29
CA THR A 184 11.79 -5.21 1.23
C THR A 184 11.47 -6.41 2.10
N LEU A 185 11.63 -7.61 1.53
CA LEU A 185 11.54 -8.89 2.23
C LEU A 185 12.93 -9.54 2.28
N PHE A 186 13.30 -10.02 3.46
CA PHE A 186 14.51 -10.81 3.69
C PHE A 186 14.11 -12.25 3.92
N VAL A 187 14.64 -13.19 3.13
CA VAL A 187 14.27 -14.61 3.20
C VAL A 187 15.52 -15.46 3.37
N SER A 188 15.61 -16.21 4.45
CA SER A 188 16.76 -17.11 4.69
C SER A 188 16.71 -18.32 3.78
N MET A 189 17.86 -18.68 3.22
CA MET A 189 18.07 -19.87 2.41
C MET A 189 19.19 -20.70 3.02
N PRO A 190 18.87 -21.65 3.93
CA PRO A 190 19.88 -22.30 4.77
C PRO A 190 20.92 -23.08 3.96
N VAL A 191 20.48 -23.76 2.90
CA VAL A 191 21.38 -24.56 2.05
C VAL A 191 22.25 -23.70 1.13
N ALA A 192 21.90 -22.42 0.94
CA ALA A 192 22.70 -21.49 0.16
C ALA A 192 23.73 -20.75 1.02
N ASP A 193 23.64 -20.83 2.36
CA ASP A 193 24.37 -19.94 3.29
C ASP A 193 24.10 -18.44 2.99
N GLU A 194 22.93 -18.13 2.44
CA GLU A 194 22.53 -16.80 1.97
C GLU A 194 21.15 -16.38 2.49
N VAL A 195 20.89 -15.08 2.46
CA VAL A 195 19.55 -14.47 2.56
C VAL A 195 19.23 -13.81 1.22
N ALA A 196 18.06 -14.11 0.67
CA ALA A 196 17.52 -13.39 -0.47
C ALA A 196 16.88 -12.08 -0.01
N VAL A 197 17.22 -10.99 -0.69
CA VAL A 197 16.55 -9.70 -0.56
C VAL A 197 15.59 -9.55 -1.72
N ILE A 198 14.32 -9.30 -1.43
CA ILE A 198 13.23 -9.30 -2.39
C ILE A 198 12.52 -7.96 -2.34
N ASP A 199 12.34 -7.35 -3.51
CA ASP A 199 11.44 -6.23 -3.72
C ASP A 199 9.99 -6.73 -3.68
N ALA A 200 9.23 -6.26 -2.69
CA ALA A 200 7.86 -6.66 -2.44
C ALA A 200 6.84 -6.00 -3.36
N ASP A 201 7.19 -4.87 -4.00
CA ASP A 201 6.33 -4.18 -4.97
C ASP A 201 6.38 -4.89 -6.32
N HIS A 202 7.56 -5.39 -6.71
CA HIS A 202 7.79 -6.00 -8.01
C HIS A 202 7.93 -7.53 -7.98
N PHE A 203 7.90 -8.14 -6.79
CA PHE A 203 8.08 -9.58 -6.56
C PHE A 203 9.36 -10.15 -7.19
N LYS A 204 10.49 -9.47 -7.00
CA LYS A 204 11.78 -9.85 -7.59
C LYS A 204 12.87 -9.91 -6.54
N VAL A 205 13.71 -10.95 -6.63
CA VAL A 205 14.97 -11.00 -5.87
C VAL A 205 15.90 -9.92 -6.42
N THR A 206 16.29 -8.99 -5.56
CA THR A 206 17.25 -7.93 -5.89
C THR A 206 18.68 -8.34 -5.52
N HIS A 207 18.85 -9.07 -4.41
CA HIS A 207 20.16 -9.50 -3.93
C HIS A 207 20.10 -10.91 -3.32
N ASN A 208 21.24 -11.60 -3.33
CA ASN A 208 21.47 -12.77 -2.50
C ASN A 208 22.74 -12.49 -1.69
N VAL A 209 22.60 -12.48 -0.38
CA VAL A 209 23.61 -11.94 0.54
C VAL A 209 24.13 -13.08 1.41
N PRO A 210 25.45 -13.34 1.44
CA PRO A 210 26.02 -14.30 2.37
C PRO A 210 25.64 -13.93 3.81
N ALA A 211 25.10 -14.88 4.55
CA ALA A 211 24.49 -14.60 5.85
C ALA A 211 24.98 -15.53 6.96
N GLY A 212 26.18 -16.09 6.81
CA GLY A 212 26.75 -17.11 7.70
C GLY A 212 26.28 -18.52 7.35
N ASN A 213 26.70 -19.51 8.13
CA ASN A 213 26.41 -20.91 7.83
C ASN A 213 25.00 -21.31 8.31
N ASN A 214 24.26 -22.01 7.45
CA ASN A 214 22.91 -22.50 7.72
C ASN A 214 21.99 -21.42 8.34
N PRO A 215 21.79 -20.26 7.66
CA PRO A 215 20.95 -19.18 8.15
C PRO A 215 19.50 -19.66 8.30
N THR A 216 18.90 -19.38 9.45
CA THR A 216 17.59 -19.91 9.85
C THR A 216 16.61 -18.78 10.09
N ARG A 217 16.61 -18.20 11.29
CA ARG A 217 15.73 -17.11 11.70
C ARG A 217 16.23 -15.79 11.16
N VAL A 218 15.30 -14.95 10.69
CA VAL A 218 15.59 -13.60 10.19
C VAL A 218 14.66 -12.64 10.91
N VAL A 219 15.20 -11.54 11.43
CA VAL A 219 14.41 -10.49 12.08
C VAL A 219 14.97 -9.13 11.67
N VAL A 220 14.09 -8.21 11.28
CA VAL A 220 14.46 -6.81 11.08
C VAL A 220 14.36 -6.07 12.42
N GLN A 221 15.39 -5.32 12.77
CA GLN A 221 15.41 -4.50 13.98
C GLN A 221 14.28 -3.48 13.96
N PRO A 222 13.63 -3.14 15.10
CA PRO A 222 12.50 -2.21 15.10
C PRO A 222 12.78 -0.83 14.51
N ASP A 223 14.01 -0.33 14.58
CA ASP A 223 14.42 0.94 13.95
C ASP A 223 14.76 0.80 12.45
N GLY A 224 14.68 -0.40 11.90
CA GLY A 224 14.89 -0.72 10.49
C GLY A 224 16.35 -0.76 10.05
N ARG A 225 17.32 -0.50 10.92
CA ARG A 225 18.74 -0.35 10.51
C ARG A 225 19.46 -1.66 10.25
N TYR A 226 19.09 -2.71 10.97
CA TYR A 226 19.80 -3.98 10.91
C TYR A 226 18.86 -5.16 10.68
N VAL A 227 19.37 -6.18 10.00
CA VAL A 227 18.75 -7.50 9.88
C VAL A 227 19.60 -8.49 10.66
N TRP A 228 18.97 -9.19 11.59
CA TRP A 228 19.60 -10.17 12.46
C TRP A 228 19.26 -11.56 11.97
N ILE A 229 20.30 -12.38 11.72
CA ILE A 229 20.15 -13.71 11.13
C ILE A 229 20.77 -14.76 12.03
N GLY A 230 19.94 -15.65 12.56
CA GLY A 230 20.39 -16.78 13.38
C GLY A 230 20.98 -17.89 12.51
N ASN A 231 22.23 -18.25 12.75
CA ASN A 231 22.96 -19.29 12.04
C ASN A 231 22.98 -20.58 12.85
N ASN A 232 22.47 -21.67 12.28
CA ASN A 232 22.51 -22.99 12.89
C ASN A 232 23.68 -23.82 12.33
N GLY A 233 24.86 -23.20 12.34
CA GLY A 233 26.12 -23.83 11.92
C GLY A 233 26.70 -24.73 13.01
N ILE A 234 27.90 -25.27 12.78
CA ILE A 234 28.60 -26.12 13.77
C ILE A 234 29.77 -25.35 14.37
N GLY A 235 29.88 -25.38 15.71
CA GLY A 235 30.97 -24.76 16.47
C GLY A 235 31.08 -23.26 16.20
N ALA A 236 32.29 -22.77 15.94
CA ALA A 236 32.56 -21.34 15.72
C ALA A 236 31.85 -20.73 14.49
N LYS A 237 31.21 -21.54 13.64
CA LYS A 237 30.38 -21.08 12.50
C LYS A 237 28.91 -20.88 12.88
N SER A 238 28.52 -21.25 14.10
CA SER A 238 27.19 -20.99 14.67
C SER A 238 27.18 -19.65 15.38
N GLY A 239 26.08 -18.93 15.29
CA GLY A 239 25.99 -17.58 15.85
C GLY A 239 24.87 -16.75 15.26
N VAL A 240 25.03 -15.44 15.29
CA VAL A 240 24.11 -14.48 14.71
C VAL A 240 24.87 -13.52 13.80
N THR A 241 24.56 -13.53 12.52
CA THR A 241 25.06 -12.55 11.55
C THR A 241 24.20 -11.29 11.60
N VAL A 242 24.82 -10.12 11.57
CA VAL A 242 24.13 -8.82 11.52
C VAL A 242 24.46 -8.16 10.20
N LEU A 243 23.42 -7.88 9.41
CA LEU A 243 23.51 -7.14 8.16
C LEU A 243 22.96 -5.73 8.35
N ASP A 244 23.58 -4.74 7.72
CA ASP A 244 22.97 -3.44 7.48
C ASP A 244 21.79 -3.61 6.51
N ALA A 245 20.64 -3.05 6.85
CA ALA A 245 19.39 -3.32 6.12
C ALA A 245 19.28 -2.58 4.77
N GLU A 246 20.12 -1.58 4.53
CA GLU A 246 20.10 -0.76 3.31
C GLU A 246 21.22 -1.18 2.35
N SER A 247 22.45 -1.25 2.85
CA SER A 247 23.63 -1.63 2.07
C SER A 247 23.81 -3.14 1.93
N TYR A 248 23.08 -3.93 2.73
CA TYR A 248 23.19 -5.39 2.82
C TYR A 248 24.57 -5.91 3.22
N GLN A 249 25.44 -5.04 3.74
CA GLN A 249 26.77 -5.44 4.19
C GLN A 249 26.70 -6.08 5.57
N GLN A 250 27.54 -7.10 5.79
CA GLN A 250 27.71 -7.66 7.12
C GLN A 250 28.47 -6.68 8.01
N VAL A 251 27.83 -6.23 9.07
CA VAL A 251 28.38 -5.28 10.05
C VAL A 251 28.80 -5.96 11.35
N GLY A 252 28.41 -7.21 11.56
CA GLY A 252 28.75 -7.95 12.77
C GLY A 252 28.50 -9.44 12.69
N PHE A 253 29.09 -10.13 13.66
CA PHE A 253 28.84 -11.53 13.95
C PHE A 253 28.94 -11.76 15.46
N VAL A 254 27.92 -12.42 16.03
CA VAL A 254 27.87 -12.76 17.46
C VAL A 254 27.94 -14.28 17.61
N PRO A 255 29.04 -14.85 18.13
CA PRO A 255 29.12 -16.30 18.37
C PRO A 255 28.19 -16.71 19.52
N THR A 256 27.54 -17.88 19.40
CA THR A 256 26.58 -18.37 20.41
C THR A 256 27.05 -19.60 21.20
N GLY A 257 28.28 -20.09 20.96
CA GLY A 257 28.90 -21.21 21.68
C GLY A 257 29.03 -22.48 20.85
#